data_AF-J8EP07-F1
#
_entry.id   AF-J8EP07-F1
#
_cell.length_a   1.000
_cell.length_b   1.000
_cell.length_c   1.000
_cell.angle_alpha   90.00
_cell.angle_beta   90.00
_cell.angle_gamma   90.00
#
_symmetry.space_group_name_H-M   'P 1'
#
loop_
_entity.id
_entity.type
_entity.pdbx_description
1 polymer ?
#
loop_
_entity_poly.entity_id
_entity_poly.type
_entity_poly.pdbx_seq_one_letter_code
_entity_poly.pdbx_strand_id
1 'polypeptide(L)' 'MFKNEKELHKAFEAAKASLAIEGLTVTKEMEKIMKDKLRGNITMEEFIKLADAIARRQ' A
#
# COMPACT_ATOMS: atom_id res chain seq x y z
N MET A 1 5.25 -13.62 6.48
CA MET A 1 4.92 -13.59 5.04
C MET A 1 3.50 -14.09 4.89
N PHE A 2 2.64 -13.41 4.10
CA PHE A 2 1.25 -13.82 3.92
C PHE A 2 1.19 -15.17 3.22
N LYS A 3 0.28 -16.06 3.64
CA LYS A 3 0.19 -17.42 3.11
C LYS A 3 -0.49 -17.48 1.74
N ASN A 4 -1.33 -16.49 1.41
CA ASN A 4 -2.01 -16.36 0.12
C ASN A 4 -2.54 -14.93 -0.10
N GLU A 5 -3.04 -14.66 -1.31
CA GLU A 5 -3.61 -13.36 -1.67
C GLU A 5 -4.83 -12.97 -0.83
N LYS A 6 -5.63 -13.93 -0.39
CA LYS A 6 -6.82 -13.66 0.44
C LYS A 6 -6.44 -13.13 1.82
N GLU A 7 -5.38 -13.68 2.43
CA GLU A 7 -4.84 -13.21 3.70
C GLU A 7 -4.22 -11.81 3.55
N LEU A 8 -3.42 -11.61 2.49
CA LEU A 8 -2.85 -10.31 2.16
C LEU A 8 -3.96 -9.26 1.96
N HIS A 9 -5.01 -9.58 1.20
CA HIS A 9 -6.12 -8.68 0.96
C HIS A 9 -6.85 -8.32 2.26
N LYS A 10 -7.15 -9.30 3.12
CA LYS A 10 -7.79 -9.04 4.43
C LYS A 10 -6.97 -8.12 5.32
N ALA A 11 -5.66 -8.36 5.43
CA ALA A 11 -4.77 -7.50 6.21
C ALA A 11 -4.70 -6.08 5.63
N PHE A 12 -4.72 -5.97 4.30
CA PHE A 12 -4.70 -4.69 3.62
C PHE A 12 -6.00 -3.89 3.83
N GLU A 13 -7.17 -4.54 3.73
CA GLU A 13 -8.46 -3.89 4.04
C GLU A 13 -8.56 -3.46 5.50
N ALA A 14 -8.07 -4.28 6.43
CA ALA A 14 -8.01 -3.90 7.84
C ALA A 14 -7.13 -2.66 8.05
N ALA A 15 -5.96 -2.60 7.42
CA ALA A 15 -5.08 -1.43 7.48
C ALA A 15 -5.73 -0.17 6.90
N LYS A 16 -6.41 -0.27 5.75
CA LYS A 16 -7.18 0.85 5.17
C LYS A 16 -8.25 1.35 6.11
N ALA A 17 -9.02 0.44 6.74
CA ALA A 17 -10.08 0.80 7.67
C ALA A 17 -9.52 1.56 8.88
N SER A 18 -8.38 1.12 9.43
CA SER A 18 -7.70 1.84 10.51
C SER A 18 -7.26 3.25 10.09
N LEU A 19 -6.66 3.39 8.91
CA LEU A 19 -6.25 4.70 8.37
C LEU A 19 -7.46 5.61 8.14
N ALA A 20 -8.58 5.07 7.65
CA ALA A 20 -9.80 5.83 7.41
C ALA A 20 -10.41 6.39 8.70
N ILE A 21 -10.30 5.69 9.84
CA ILE A 21 -10.71 6.20 11.16
C ILE A 21 -9.93 7.47 11.52
N GLU A 22 -8.66 7.55 11.12
CA GLU A 22 -7.79 8.72 11.32
C GLU A 22 -7.98 9.81 10.23
N GLY A 23 -8.95 9.64 9.33
CA GLY A 23 -9.19 10.55 8.21
C GLY A 23 -8.18 10.40 7.07
N LEU A 24 -7.35 9.35 7.09
CA LEU A 24 -6.37 9.07 6.04
C LEU A 24 -6.97 8.15 4.97
N THR A 25 -6.86 8.56 3.71
CA THR A 25 -7.37 7.79 2.57
C THR A 25 -6.24 7.14 1.79
N VAL A 26 -6.33 5.84 1.56
CA VAL A 26 -5.43 5.10 0.66
C VAL A 26 -6.02 5.07 -0.73
N THR A 27 -5.40 5.74 -1.70
CA THR A 27 -5.85 5.72 -3.10
C THR A 27 -5.53 4.38 -3.78
N LYS A 28 -6.17 4.12 -4.93
CA LYS A 28 -5.87 2.93 -5.75
C LYS A 28 -4.41 2.88 -6.20
N GLU A 29 -3.80 4.04 -6.46
CA GLU A 29 -2.39 4.14 -6.86
C GLU A 29 -1.45 3.76 -5.70
N MET A 30 -1.73 4.30 -4.50
CA MET A 30 -1.02 3.94 -3.27
C MET A 30 -1.15 2.43 -2.97
N GLU A 31 -2.35 1.88 -3.12
CA GLU A 31 -2.59 0.45 -2.94
C GLU A 31 -1.79 -0.42 -3.91
N LYS A 32 -1.68 -0.01 -5.17
CA LYS A 32 -0.90 -0.73 -6.17
C LYS A 32 0.57 -0.85 -5.74
N ILE A 33 1.21 0.27 -5.38
CA ILE A 33 2.64 0.26 -5.03
C ILE A 33 2.91 -0.49 -3.72
N MET A 34 2.00 -0.45 -2.75
CA MET A 34 2.11 -1.24 -1.52
C MET A 34 2.05 -2.75 -1.81
N LYS A 35 1.11 -3.18 -2.67
CA LYS A 35 1.02 -4.59 -3.08
C LYS A 35 2.23 -5.03 -3.89
N ASP A 36 2.73 -4.21 -4.80
CA ASP A 36 3.96 -4.49 -5.56
C ASP A 36 5.16 -4.66 -4.62
N LYS A 37 5.26 -3.82 -3.57
CA LYS A 37 6.32 -3.96 -2.55
C LYS A 37 6.19 -5.25 -1.73
N LEU A 38 4.97 -5.60 -1.33
CA LEU A 38 4.68 -6.82 -0.53
C LEU A 38 4.90 -8.10 -1.33
N ARG A 39 4.71 -8.07 -2.64
CA ARG A 39 5.01 -9.18 -3.56
C ARG A 39 6.50 -9.29 -3.91
N GLY A 40 7.30 -8.28 -3.58
CA GLY A 40 8.72 -8.22 -3.95
C GLY A 40 8.96 -7.78 -5.40
N ASN A 41 7.94 -7.25 -6.08
CA ASN A 41 8.06 -6.73 -7.44
C ASN A 41 8.88 -5.44 -7.51
N ILE A 42 8.93 -4.68 -6.41
CA ILE A 42 9.73 -3.47 -6.27
C ILE A 42 10.55 -3.50 -4.96
N THR A 43 11.69 -2.82 -5.00
CA THR A 43 12.56 -2.60 -3.84
C THR A 43 11.94 -1.59 -2.86
N MET A 44 12.52 -1.49 -1.66
CA MET A 44 12.12 -0.43 -0.72
C MET A 44 12.44 0.96 -1.27
N GLU A 45 13.56 1.10 -1.97
CA GLU A 45 13.96 2.39 -2.56
C GLU A 45 12.99 2.84 -3.66
N GLU A 46 12.58 1.95 -4.55
CA GLU A 46 11.57 2.23 -5.56
C GLU A 46 10.21 2.56 -4.94
N PHE A 47 9.82 1.83 -3.88
CA PHE A 47 8.59 2.13 -3.15
C PHE A 47 8.61 3.55 -2.56
N ILE A 48 9.70 3.97 -1.92
CA ILE A 48 9.85 5.32 -1.36
C ILE A 48 9.78 6.38 -2.47
N LYS A 49 10.49 6.17 -3.60
CA LYS A 49 10.46 7.10 -4.74
C LYS A 49 9.05 7.25 -5.33
N LEU A 50 8.33 6.14 -5.50
CA LEU A 50 6.95 6.17 -5.99
C LEU A 50 6.00 6.84 -5.00
N ALA A 51 6.14 6.56 -3.70
CA ALA A 51 5.33 7.19 -2.65
C ALA A 51 5.55 8.71 -2.59
N ASP A 52 6.80 9.18 -2.66
CA ASP A 52 7.15 10.61 -2.71
C ASP A 52 6.57 11.28 -3.97
N ALA A 53 6.68 10.62 -5.12
CA ALA A 53 6.11 11.12 -6.37
C ALA A 53 4.58 11.24 -6.31
N ILE A 54 3.89 10.31 -5.65
CA ILE A 54 2.43 10.40 -5.43
C ILE A 54 2.11 11.57 -4.49
N ALA A 55 2.83 11.70 -3.37
CA ALA A 55 2.59 12.73 -2.37
C ALA A 55 2.76 14.15 -2.94
N ARG A 56 3.74 14.37 -3.83
CA ARG A 56 3.97 15.68 -4.47
C ARG A 56 2.91 16.10 -5.48
N ARG A 57 2.04 15.19 -5.92
CA ARG A 57 0.96 15.48 -6.88
C ARG A 57 -0.37 15.81 -6.21
N GLN A 58 -0.47 15.61 -4.89
CA GLN A 58 -1.67 15.89 -4.11
C GLN A 58 -1.70 17.31 -3.56
#